data_AF-A0A3A4WCF7-F1
#
_entry.id   AF-A0A3A4WCF7-F1
#
_cell.length_a   1.000
_cell.length_b   1.000
_cell.length_c   1.000
_cell.angle_alpha   90.00
_cell.angle_beta   90.00
_cell.angle_gamma   90.00
#
_symmetry.space_group_name_H-M   'P 1'
#
loop_
_entity.id
_entity.type
_entity.pdbx_description
1 polymer ?
#
loop_
_entity_poly.entity_id
_entity_poly.type
_entity_poly.pdbx_seq_one_letter_code
_entity_poly.pdbx_strand_id
1 'polypeptide(L)'
;MESADLANGWKLVGPDGSGRYLLVDPDGNTYEERDLVTVSQAAEARGLSARRIRVLASQGRLGAVKRGSIWLIPAGSVMSYRPGIVGRPRRREQD
;
A
#
# COMPACT_ATOMS: atom_id res chain seq x y z
N MET A 1 -13.94 -19.87 8.13
CA MET A 1 -13.04 -18.82 7.62
C MET A 1 -13.48 -18.44 6.23
N GLU A 2 -14.11 -17.29 6.07
CA GLU A 2 -14.35 -16.70 4.75
C GLU A 2 -13.10 -15.92 4.35
N SER A 3 -12.51 -16.24 3.20
CA SER A 3 -11.33 -15.57 2.67
C SER A 3 -11.67 -15.02 1.29
N ALA A 4 -11.62 -13.71 1.13
CA ALA A 4 -11.74 -13.08 -0.18
C ALA A 4 -10.35 -12.73 -0.71
N ASP A 5 -10.02 -13.22 -1.90
CA ASP A 5 -8.77 -12.86 -2.58
C ASP A 5 -8.90 -11.44 -3.15
N LEU A 6 -7.92 -10.60 -2.86
CA LEU A 6 -7.82 -9.21 -3.27
C LEU A 6 -6.66 -9.05 -4.27
N ALA A 7 -6.62 -7.89 -4.93
CA ALA A 7 -5.54 -7.58 -5.87
C ALA A 7 -4.15 -7.66 -5.21
N ASN A 8 -3.13 -7.99 -6.02
CA ASN A 8 -1.74 -8.12 -5.59
C ASN A 8 -1.49 -9.24 -4.55
N GLY A 9 -2.32 -10.29 -4.53
CA GLY A 9 -2.15 -11.45 -3.62
C GLY A 9 -2.53 -11.16 -2.18
N TRP A 10 -3.26 -10.08 -1.95
CA TRP A 10 -3.82 -9.75 -0.64
C TRP A 10 -5.02 -10.63 -0.35
N LYS A 11 -5.28 -10.93 0.92
CA LYS A 11 -6.45 -11.70 1.33
C LYS A 11 -7.20 -10.97 2.42
N LEU A 12 -8.52 -10.90 2.28
CA LEU A 12 -9.40 -10.43 3.33
C LEU A 12 -9.89 -11.66 4.10
N VAL A 13 -9.39 -11.82 5.33
CA VAL A 13 -9.83 -12.88 6.23
C VAL A 13 -10.97 -12.33 7.09
N GLY A 14 -12.15 -12.92 6.93
CA GLY A 14 -13.34 -12.59 7.70
C GLY A 14 -13.25 -13.05 9.16
N PRO A 15 -13.98 -12.40 10.07
CA PRO A 15 -13.90 -12.67 11.50
C PRO A 15 -14.37 -14.07 11.87
N ASP A 16 -13.68 -14.69 12.83
CA ASP A 16 -14.10 -15.91 13.52
C ASP A 16 -15.17 -15.62 14.60
N GLY A 17 -16.10 -14.69 14.33
CA GLY A 17 -17.16 -14.25 15.25
C GLY A 17 -16.97 -12.87 15.91
N SER A 18 -15.83 -12.19 15.71
CA SER A 18 -15.53 -10.87 16.29
C SER A 18 -16.03 -9.66 15.49
N GLY A 19 -16.58 -9.87 14.29
CA GLY A 19 -17.03 -8.80 13.40
C GLY A 19 -15.92 -7.96 12.74
N ARG A 20 -14.63 -8.27 12.94
CA ARG A 20 -13.50 -7.54 12.35
C ARG A 20 -12.86 -8.29 11.18
N TYR A 21 -12.62 -7.57 10.09
CA TYR A 21 -11.90 -8.11 8.94
C TYR A 21 -10.41 -7.81 9.05
N LEU A 22 -9.60 -8.81 8.74
CA LEU A 22 -8.15 -8.71 8.72
C LEU A 22 -7.66 -8.76 7.27
N LEU A 23 -6.77 -7.84 6.90
CA LEU A 23 -6.13 -7.85 5.59
C LEU A 23 -4.76 -8.51 5.71
N VAL A 24 -4.57 -9.60 4.99
CA VAL A 24 -3.32 -10.35 4.94
C VAL A 24 -2.61 -10.00 3.64
N ASP A 25 -1.37 -9.54 3.74
CA ASP A 25 -0.51 -9.27 2.58
C ASP A 25 0.09 -10.58 2.02
N PRO A 26 0.68 -10.57 0.80
CA PRO A 26 1.29 -11.78 0.23
C PRO A 26 2.49 -12.31 1.03
N ASP A 27 3.09 -11.49 1.89
CA ASP A 27 4.18 -11.87 2.78
C ASP A 27 3.68 -12.58 4.06
N GLY A 28 2.36 -12.63 4.28
CA GLY A 28 1.72 -13.27 5.43
C GLY A 28 1.54 -12.36 6.65
N ASN A 29 1.78 -11.05 6.51
CA ASN A 29 1.51 -10.07 7.55
C ASN A 29 0.03 -9.70 7.57
N THR A 30 -0.51 -9.54 8.77
CA THR A 30 -1.93 -9.25 9.01
C THR A 30 -2.10 -7.81 9.49
N TYR A 31 -2.99 -7.06 8.84
CA TYR A 31 -3.27 -5.65 9.11
C TYR A 31 -4.74 -5.44 9.45
N GLU A 32 -5.03 -4.67 10.49
CA GLU A 32 -6.37 -4.14 10.72
C GLU A 32 -6.63 -2.92 9.83
N GLU A 33 -7.90 -2.58 9.61
CA GLU A 33 -8.27 -1.38 8.83
C GLU A 33 -7.68 -0.09 9.43
N ARG A 34 -7.40 -0.08 10.74
CA ARG A 34 -6.81 1.06 11.47
C ARG A 34 -5.31 1.24 11.21
N ASP A 35 -4.61 0.17 10.82
CA ASP A 35 -3.18 0.19 10.46
C ASP A 35 -2.95 0.59 9.01
N LEU A 36 -4.01 0.59 8.21
CA LEU A 36 -3.99 0.96 6.80
C LEU A 36 -4.33 2.43 6.63
N VAL A 37 -3.48 3.13 5.88
CA VAL A 37 -3.66 4.53 5.53
C VAL A 37 -4.00 4.66 4.05
N THR A 38 -4.76 5.71 3.75
CA THR A 38 -5.05 6.09 2.36
C THR A 38 -3.84 6.77 1.71
N VAL A 39 -3.89 6.92 0.39
CA VAL A 39 -2.87 7.65 -0.39
C VAL A 39 -2.62 9.06 0.14
N SER A 40 -3.67 9.77 0.54
CA SER A 40 -3.56 11.13 1.07
C SER A 40 -2.87 11.15 2.43
N GLN A 41 -3.29 10.29 3.35
CA GLN A 41 -2.66 10.16 4.67
C GLN A 41 -1.20 9.73 4.58
N ALA A 42 -0.89 8.77 3.70
CA ALA A 42 0.48 8.34 3.45
C ALA A 42 1.35 9.45 2.85
N ALA A 43 0.76 10.27 1.97
CA ALA A 43 1.41 11.44 1.38
C ALA A 43 1.77 12.47 2.44
N GLU A 44 0.82 12.82 3.32
CA GLU A 44 1.04 13.76 4.42
C GLU A 44 2.08 13.25 5.40
N ALA A 45 1.97 11.99 5.82
CA ALA A 45 2.88 11.38 6.79
C ALA A 45 4.33 11.29 6.29
N ARG A 46 4.55 11.30 4.97
CA ARG A 46 5.89 11.29 4.34
C ARG A 46 6.30 12.59 3.65
N GLY A 47 5.45 13.61 3.62
CA GLY A 47 5.69 14.83 2.86
C GLY A 47 5.86 14.58 1.36
N LEU A 48 5.22 13.55 0.80
CA LEU A 48 5.25 13.22 -0.63
C LEU A 48 3.93 13.62 -1.29
N SER A 49 3.92 13.86 -2.60
CA SER A 49 2.66 14.11 -3.31
C SER A 49 1.80 12.84 -3.38
N ALA A 50 0.48 12.98 -3.23
CA ALA A 50 -0.48 11.89 -3.40
C ALA A 50 -0.31 11.12 -4.72
N ARG A 51 0.02 11.83 -5.82
CA ARG A 51 0.35 11.21 -7.11
C ARG A 51 1.55 10.25 -7.02
N ARG A 52 2.61 10.62 -6.30
CA ARG A 52 3.81 9.81 -6.10
C ARG A 52 3.47 8.54 -5.32
N ILE A 53 2.74 8.68 -4.22
CA ILE A 53 2.27 7.54 -3.41
C ILE A 53 1.39 6.61 -4.24
N ARG A 54 0.45 7.15 -5.04
CA ARG A 54 -0.42 6.35 -5.90
C ARG A 54 0.35 5.54 -6.94
N VAL A 55 1.39 6.12 -7.54
CA VAL A 55 2.28 5.39 -8.46
C VAL A 55 3.01 4.27 -7.73
N LEU A 56 3.56 4.55 -6.55
CA LEU A 56 4.26 3.54 -5.75
C LEU A 56 3.34 2.40 -5.28
N ALA A 57 2.12 2.73 -4.90
CA ALA A 57 1.08 1.78 -4.55
C ALA A 57 0.71 0.89 -5.74
N SER A 58 0.48 1.50 -6.91
CA SER A 58 0.20 0.78 -8.15
C SER A 58 1.36 -0.10 -8.64
N GLN A 59 2.60 0.23 -8.24
CA GLN A 59 3.80 -0.56 -8.54
C GLN A 59 4.06 -1.67 -7.51
N GLY A 60 3.24 -1.80 -6.47
CA GLY A 60 3.44 -2.79 -5.40
C GLY A 60 4.59 -2.49 -4.46
N ARG A 61 5.27 -1.34 -4.58
CA ARG A 61 6.48 -1.00 -3.79
C ARG A 61 6.21 -0.66 -2.33
N LEU A 62 4.95 -0.38 -2.01
CA LEU A 62 4.52 -0.01 -0.65
C LEU A 62 3.69 -1.11 0.02
N GLY A 63 3.55 -2.28 -0.62
CA GLY A 63 2.59 -3.30 -0.16
C GLY A 63 1.17 -2.71 -0.13
N ALA A 64 0.73 -2.09 -1.22
CA ALA A 64 -0.57 -1.45 -1.26
C ALA A 64 -1.61 -2.35 -1.94
N VAL A 65 -2.83 -2.33 -1.42
CA VAL A 65 -3.98 -3.03 -1.99
C VAL A 65 -5.06 -2.05 -2.41
N LYS A 66 -5.68 -2.32 -3.56
CA LYS A 66 -6.83 -1.54 -4.02
C LYS A 66 -8.12 -2.22 -3.57
N ARG A 67 -8.90 -1.55 -2.73
CA ARG A 67 -10.22 -1.99 -2.27
C ARG A 67 -11.28 -1.05 -2.84
N GLY A 68 -12.03 -1.54 -3.84
CA GLY A 68 -12.95 -0.70 -4.61
C GLY A 68 -12.22 0.47 -5.29
N SER A 69 -12.52 1.70 -4.86
CA SER A 69 -11.92 2.94 -5.40
C SER A 69 -10.73 3.46 -4.59
N ILE A 70 -10.44 2.86 -3.43
CA ILE A 70 -9.46 3.37 -2.47
C ILE A 70 -8.23 2.46 -2.45
N TRP A 71 -7.05 3.09 -2.34
CA TRP A 71 -5.80 2.40 -2.08
C TRP A 71 -5.53 2.40 -0.59
N LEU A 72 -5.37 1.20 -0.02
CA LEU A 72 -5.01 0.96 1.37
C LEU A 72 -3.54 0.57 1.40
N ILE A 73 -2.78 1.25 2.27
CA ILE A 73 -1.33 1.10 2.35
C ILE A 73 -0.98 0.92 3.83
N PRO A 74 -0.19 -0.09 4.22
CA PRO A 74 0.28 -0.23 5.59
C PRO A 74 1.06 1.00 6.03
N ALA A 75 0.67 1.59 7.16
CA ALA A 75 1.40 2.73 7.73
C ALA A 75 2.88 2.39 7.96
N GLY A 76 3.17 1.17 8.41
CA GLY A 76 4.53 0.65 8.58
C GLY A 76 5.33 0.62 7.28
N SER A 77 4.76 0.14 6.17
CA SER A 77 5.42 0.14 4.87
C SER A 77 5.67 1.55 4.34
N VAL A 78 4.70 2.46 4.54
CA VAL A 78 4.89 3.88 4.22
C VAL A 78 6.08 4.42 5.01
N MET A 79 6.18 4.13 6.31
CA MET A 79 7.24 4.59 7.22
C MET A 79 8.59 3.90 7.06
N SER A 80 8.62 2.70 6.47
CA SER A 80 9.85 1.99 6.15
C SER A 80 10.36 2.31 4.74
N TYR A 81 9.47 2.77 3.85
CA TYR A 81 9.80 3.04 2.45
C TYR A 81 10.99 4.00 2.35
N ARG A 82 12.13 3.49 1.92
CA ARG A 82 13.28 4.30 1.54
C ARG A 82 13.24 4.44 0.02
N PRO A 83 13.06 5.65 -0.53
CA PRO A 83 13.24 5.83 -1.95
C PRO A 83 14.67 5.40 -2.25
N GLY A 84 14.84 4.32 -3.01
CA GLY A 84 16.14 4.00 -3.57
C GLY A 84 16.67 5.26 -4.24
N ILE A 85 17.95 5.58 -4.02
CA ILE A 85 18.67 6.61 -4.76
C ILE A 85 18.76 6.10 -6.21
N VAL A 86 17.62 6.09 -6.90
CA VAL A 86 17.56 5.97 -8.35
C VAL A 86 18.01 7.34 -8.78
N GLY A 87 19.32 7.48 -8.99
CA GLY A 87 19.90 8.67 -9.59
C GLY A 87 19.00 9.07 -10.73
N ARG A 88 18.54 10.33 -10.71
CA ARG A 88 17.76 10.94 -11.79
C ARG A 88 18.37 10.43 -13.10
N PRO A 89 17.67 9.62 -13.93
CA PRO A 89 18.19 9.28 -15.24
C PRO A 89 18.51 10.61 -15.91
N ARG A 90 19.77 10.80 -16.30
CA ARG A 90 20.22 12.03 -16.96
C ARG A 90 19.22 12.33 -18.07
N ARG A 91 18.73 13.58 -18.08
CA ARG A 91 17.92 14.13 -19.16
C ARG A 91 18.62 13.71 -20.46
N ARG A 92 17.98 12.89 -21.29
CA ARG A 92 18.45 12.73 -22.67
C ARG A 92 18.22 14.09 -23.31
N GLU A 93 19.29 14.86 -23.38
CA GLU A 93 19.43 15.97 -24.30
C GLU A 93 19.24 15.36 -25.69
N GLN A 94 18.10 15.67 -26.31
CA GLN A 94 17.87 15.38 -27.73
C GLN A 94 18.47 16.56 -28.48
N ASP A 95 19.57 16.31 -29.18
CA ASP A 95 20.02 17.07 -30.36
C ASP A 95 19.30 16.50 -31.60
#